data_AF-A0A933AZ25-F1
#
_entry.id   AF-A0A933AZ25-F1
#
_cell.length_a   1.000
_cell.length_b   1.000
_cell.length_c   1.000
_cell.angle_alpha   90.00
_cell.angle_beta   90.00
_cell.angle_gamma   90.00
#
_symmetry.space_group_name_H-M   'P 1'
#
loop_
_entity.id
_entity.type
_entity.pdbx_description
1 polymer ?
#
loop_
_entity_poly.entity_id
_entity_poly.type
_entity_poly.pdbx_seq_one_letter_code
_entity_poly.pdbx_strand_id
1 'polypeptide(L)'
;VFAFNGTWGVNVYQSMNPDLDYGVMMLPRLTDRPMTTWGGAGSSFFINAKSPRSAEALAFLQWLTAEPQQRYLLEATHNIPANRLAAAHLPPALSAFADDMDATVHPRLFNVQEHSAVIEALDKGIQSILIGEATPSLVAKQVQDVKQRETTRRAQQDAMHAVH
;
A
#
# COMPACT_ATOMS: atom_id res chain seq x y z
N VAL A 1 -14.65 20.21 -0.41
CA VAL A 1 -13.21 20.03 -0.12
C VAL A 1 -12.87 18.57 -0.39
N PHE A 2 -11.70 18.26 -0.94
CA PHE A 2 -11.27 16.89 -1.26
C PHE A 2 -10.07 16.49 -0.40
N ALA A 3 -9.97 15.21 -0.06
CA ALA A 3 -8.80 14.62 0.59
C ALA A 3 -8.40 13.35 -0.16
N PHE A 4 -7.09 13.15 -0.36
CA PHE A 4 -6.55 11.93 -0.94
C PHE A 4 -6.11 11.01 0.21
N ASN A 5 -6.81 9.88 0.38
CA ASN A 5 -6.55 8.96 1.48
C ASN A 5 -6.96 7.53 1.11
N GLY A 6 -6.52 6.55 1.89
CA GLY A 6 -6.99 5.17 1.81
C GLY A 6 -8.07 4.83 2.83
N THR A 7 -8.49 3.57 2.83
CA THR A 7 -9.55 3.04 3.70
C THR A 7 -9.26 3.21 5.19
N TRP A 8 -7.99 3.28 5.60
CA TRP A 8 -7.59 3.53 6.99
C TRP A 8 -8.11 4.88 7.53
N GLY A 9 -8.46 5.83 6.66
CA GLY A 9 -9.08 7.09 7.04
C GLY A 9 -10.52 6.95 7.56
N VAL A 10 -11.26 5.91 7.16
CA VAL A 10 -12.69 5.73 7.48
C VAL A 10 -12.91 5.66 8.98
N ASN A 11 -12.10 4.86 9.69
CA ASN A 11 -12.18 4.75 11.15
C ASN A 11 -11.85 6.08 11.84
N VAL A 12 -10.88 6.82 11.30
CA VAL A 12 -10.50 8.14 11.84
C VAL A 12 -11.67 9.12 11.67
N TYR A 13 -12.27 9.19 10.48
CA TYR A 13 -13.43 10.05 10.22
C TYR A 13 -14.60 9.71 11.14
N GLN A 14 -14.93 8.43 11.28
CA GLN A 14 -15.98 7.96 12.18
C GLN A 14 -15.73 8.35 13.64
N SER A 15 -14.47 8.24 14.10
CA SER A 15 -14.09 8.56 15.48
C SER A 15 -14.08 10.06 15.79
N MET A 16 -13.71 10.89 14.82
CA MET A 16 -13.58 12.34 15.00
C MET A 16 -14.89 13.09 14.77
N ASN A 17 -15.70 12.64 13.81
CA ASN A 17 -16.99 13.22 13.49
C ASN A 17 -17.91 12.14 12.92
N PRO A 18 -18.69 11.41 13.75
CA PRO A 18 -19.57 10.34 13.29
C PRO A 18 -20.73 10.83 12.40
N ASP A 19 -21.04 12.13 12.46
CA ASP A 19 -22.07 12.77 11.64
C ASP A 19 -21.50 13.35 10.33
N LEU A 20 -20.22 13.10 10.02
CA LEU A 20 -19.61 13.55 8.79
C LEU A 20 -20.26 12.88 7.58
N ASP A 21 -20.93 13.69 6.75
CA ASP A 21 -21.42 13.26 5.44
C ASP A 21 -20.31 13.38 4.39
N TYR A 22 -19.82 12.25 3.90
CA TYR A 22 -18.77 12.19 2.88
C TYR A 22 -18.99 11.04 1.89
N GLY A 23 -18.50 11.24 0.67
CA GLY A 23 -18.43 10.23 -0.37
C GLY A 23 -17.00 9.74 -0.61
N VAL A 24 -16.89 8.54 -1.17
CA VAL A 24 -15.64 7.97 -1.67
C VAL A 24 -15.74 7.90 -3.19
N MET A 25 -14.66 8.27 -3.88
CA MET A 25 -14.57 8.17 -5.33
C MET A 25 -13.12 7.97 -5.76
N MET A 26 -12.92 7.36 -6.92
CA MET A 26 -11.62 7.34 -7.58
C MET A 26 -11.13 8.74 -7.94
N LEU A 27 -9.81 8.86 -8.09
CA LEU A 27 -9.17 10.10 -8.51
C LEU A 27 -9.76 10.59 -9.84
N PRO A 28 -10.01 11.91 -9.98
CA PRO A 28 -10.42 12.46 -11.26
C PRO A 28 -9.35 12.20 -12.32
N ARG A 29 -9.78 11.80 -13.53
CA ARG A 29 -8.86 11.56 -14.65
C ARG A 29 -8.23 12.86 -15.11
N LEU A 30 -6.90 12.87 -15.28
CA LEU A 30 -6.14 13.98 -15.85
C LEU A 30 -5.97 13.86 -17.37
N THR A 31 -6.06 12.64 -17.91
CA THR A 31 -5.92 12.34 -19.34
C THR A 31 -6.83 11.15 -19.69
N ASP A 32 -6.92 10.81 -20.97
CA ASP A 32 -7.65 9.60 -21.44
C ASP A 32 -6.94 8.28 -21.10
N ARG A 33 -5.72 8.35 -20.54
CA ARG A 33 -5.00 7.14 -20.10
C ARG A 33 -5.62 6.60 -18.81
N PRO A 34 -5.68 5.26 -18.64
CA PRO A 34 -6.06 4.67 -17.37
C PRO A 34 -5.21 5.26 -16.23
N MET A 35 -5.90 5.78 -15.21
CA MET A 35 -5.27 6.22 -13.97
C MET A 35 -5.57 5.18 -12.90
N THR A 36 -4.53 4.49 -12.47
CA THR A 36 -4.61 3.50 -11.40
C THR A 36 -3.98 4.05 -10.14
N THR A 37 -4.50 3.64 -8.99
CA THR A 37 -3.90 3.93 -7.68
C THR A 37 -3.21 2.70 -7.14
N TRP A 38 -2.18 2.90 -6.31
CA TRP A 38 -1.64 1.81 -5.50
C TRP A 38 -2.72 1.33 -4.54
N GLY A 39 -3.04 0.04 -4.57
CA GLY A 39 -4.12 -0.53 -3.76
C GLY A 39 -4.04 -2.05 -3.66
N GLY A 40 -4.96 -2.64 -2.90
CA GLY A 40 -5.00 -4.07 -2.61
C GLY A 40 -3.86 -4.60 -1.71
N ALA A 41 -2.80 -3.81 -1.51
CA ALA A 41 -1.71 -4.11 -0.60
C ALA A 41 -2.15 -3.90 0.86
N GLY A 42 -2.94 -4.83 1.39
CA GLY A 42 -3.14 -4.94 2.83
C GLY A 42 -1.85 -5.39 3.53
N SER A 43 -1.88 -5.47 4.86
CA SER A 43 -0.80 -6.09 5.62
C SER A 43 -0.86 -7.61 5.46
N SER A 44 0.25 -8.22 5.05
CA SER A 44 0.40 -9.69 5.05
C SER A 44 0.99 -10.14 6.38
N PHE A 45 0.44 -11.21 6.96
CA PHE A 45 1.02 -11.85 8.12
C PHE A 45 2.12 -12.84 7.71
N PHE A 46 3.24 -12.81 8.42
CA PHE A 46 4.38 -13.71 8.20
C PHE A 46 4.80 -14.34 9.51
N ILE A 47 5.29 -15.59 9.45
CA ILE A 47 5.89 -16.27 10.58
C ILE A 47 7.40 -16.23 10.39
N ASN A 48 8.12 -15.81 11.42
CA ASN A 48 9.58 -15.84 11.41
C ASN A 48 10.06 -17.30 11.28
N ALA A 49 10.84 -17.61 10.25
CA ALA A 49 11.36 -18.94 9.96
C ALA A 49 12.21 -19.53 11.11
N LYS A 50 12.77 -18.68 11.98
CA LYS A 50 13.58 -19.08 13.14
C LYS A 50 12.78 -19.16 14.45
N SER A 51 11.47 -18.96 14.42
CA SER A 51 10.65 -18.97 15.63
C SER A 51 10.55 -20.39 16.21
N PRO A 52 10.83 -20.59 17.51
CA PRO A 52 10.59 -21.86 18.19
C PRO A 52 9.10 -22.12 18.49
N ARG A 53 8.21 -21.21 18.08
CA ARG A 53 6.74 -21.25 18.27
C ARG A 53 5.99 -21.13 16.94
N SER A 54 6.57 -21.67 15.87
CA SER A 54 6.02 -21.53 14.52
C SER A 54 4.65 -22.19 14.36
N ALA A 55 4.41 -23.31 15.04
CA ALA A 55 3.14 -24.01 15.01
C ALA A 55 2.02 -23.21 15.70
N GLU A 56 2.29 -22.65 16.88
CA GLU A 56 1.35 -21.82 17.62
C GLU A 56 1.07 -20.50 16.90
N ALA A 57 2.11 -19.90 16.29
CA ALA A 57 1.95 -18.72 15.45
C ALA A 57 1.05 -19.00 14.25
N LEU A 58 1.21 -20.16 13.58
CA LEU A 58 0.34 -20.57 12.48
C LEU A 58 -1.11 -20.74 12.95
N ALA A 59 -1.35 -21.44 14.06
CA ALA A 59 -2.68 -21.63 14.62
C ALA A 59 -3.33 -20.28 14.98
N PHE A 60 -2.56 -19.35 15.56
CA PHE A 60 -3.04 -18.01 15.86
C PHE A 60 -3.44 -17.25 14.59
N LEU A 61 -2.62 -17.27 13.54
CA LEU A 61 -2.94 -16.60 12.28
C LEU A 61 -4.16 -17.20 11.59
N GLN A 62 -4.35 -18.52 11.64
CA GLN A 62 -5.55 -19.19 11.15
C GLN A 62 -6.80 -18.73 11.92
N TRP A 63 -6.72 -18.68 13.26
CA TRP A 63 -7.79 -18.15 14.08
C TRP A 63 -8.08 -16.67 13.78
N LEU A 64 -7.05 -15.83 13.70
CA LEU A 64 -7.17 -14.39 13.45
C LEU A 64 -7.81 -14.06 12.09
N THR A 65 -7.58 -14.91 11.09
CA THR A 65 -8.06 -14.72 9.71
C THR A 65 -9.36 -15.46 9.40
N ALA A 66 -9.89 -16.24 10.36
CA ALA A 66 -11.19 -16.87 10.25
C ALA A 66 -12.31 -15.81 10.22
N GLU A 67 -13.45 -16.18 9.64
CA GLU A 67 -14.57 -15.26 9.41
C GLU A 67 -15.02 -14.51 10.69
N PRO A 68 -15.27 -15.18 11.84
CA PRO A 68 -15.78 -14.47 13.02
C PRO A 68 -14.81 -13.40 13.52
N GLN A 69 -13.50 -13.68 13.50
CA GLN A 69 -12.46 -12.75 13.93
C GLN A 69 -12.32 -11.58 12.95
N GLN A 70 -12.35 -11.84 11.65
CA GLN A 70 -12.30 -10.80 10.63
C GLN A 70 -13.56 -9.92 10.63
N ARG A 71 -14.73 -10.47 10.91
CA ARG A 71 -15.97 -9.71 11.12
C ARG A 71 -15.88 -8.80 12.33
N TYR A 72 -15.45 -9.34 13.46
CA TYR A 72 -15.23 -8.56 14.67
C TYR A 72 -14.26 -7.39 14.41
N LEU A 73 -13.14 -7.66 13.72
CA LEU A 73 -12.16 -6.62 13.38
C LEU A 73 -12.70 -5.59 12.39
N LEU A 74 -13.51 -5.99 11.40
CA LEU A 74 -14.20 -5.07 10.49
C LEU A 74 -15.08 -4.10 11.29
N GLU A 75 -15.92 -4.62 12.19
CA GLU A 75 -16.83 -3.81 13.01
C GLU A 75 -16.08 -2.90 13.99
N ALA A 76 -15.02 -3.40 14.61
CA ALA A 76 -14.25 -2.66 15.61
C ALA A 76 -13.31 -1.60 15.02
N THR A 77 -12.83 -1.79 13.79
CA THR A 77 -11.74 -0.98 13.22
C THR A 77 -12.07 -0.33 11.89
N HIS A 78 -13.24 -0.62 11.31
CA HIS A 78 -13.65 -0.12 9.99
C HIS A 78 -12.58 -0.32 8.90
N ASN A 79 -11.90 -1.47 8.91
CA ASN A 79 -10.96 -1.86 7.88
C ASN A 79 -11.55 -2.96 6.98
N ILE A 80 -11.20 -2.94 5.70
CA ILE A 80 -11.62 -3.98 4.76
C ILE A 80 -10.89 -5.29 5.09
N PRO A 81 -11.60 -6.40 5.41
CA PRO A 81 -10.97 -7.67 5.67
C PRO A 81 -10.55 -8.37 4.37
N ALA A 82 -9.48 -9.17 4.44
CA ALA A 82 -9.08 -10.02 3.30
C ALA A 82 -9.98 -11.25 3.14
N ASN A 83 -10.70 -11.64 4.20
CA ASN A 83 -11.63 -12.76 4.19
C ASN A 83 -12.92 -12.36 3.45
N ARG A 84 -13.22 -13.05 2.34
CA ARG A 84 -14.38 -12.76 1.48
C ARG A 84 -15.73 -12.90 2.18
N LEU A 85 -15.86 -13.82 3.14
CA LEU A 85 -17.10 -14.01 3.90
C LEU A 85 -17.33 -12.82 4.83
N ALA A 86 -16.28 -12.33 5.49
CA ALA A 86 -16.37 -11.12 6.29
C ALA A 86 -16.61 -9.87 5.43
N ALA A 87 -15.98 -9.79 4.24
CA ALA A 87 -16.14 -8.68 3.29
C ALA A 87 -17.56 -8.57 2.70
N ALA A 88 -18.39 -9.62 2.79
CA ALA A 88 -19.80 -9.54 2.38
C ALA A 88 -20.64 -8.62 3.30
N HIS A 89 -20.08 -8.16 4.42
CA HIS A 89 -20.75 -7.33 5.42
C HIS A 89 -20.17 -5.92 5.52
N LEU A 90 -19.51 -5.43 4.46
CA LEU A 90 -18.92 -4.09 4.46
C LEU A 90 -20.00 -3.00 4.62
N PRO A 91 -19.77 -2.00 5.49
CA PRO A 91 -20.60 -0.80 5.54
C PRO A 91 -20.45 0.04 4.26
N PRO A 92 -21.41 0.94 3.95
CA PRO A 92 -21.46 1.65 2.68
C PRO A 92 -20.15 2.36 2.27
N ALA A 93 -19.51 3.07 3.21
CA ALA A 93 -18.25 3.79 2.93
C ALA A 93 -17.11 2.84 2.53
N LEU A 94 -17.04 1.65 3.13
CA LEU A 94 -16.03 0.64 2.78
C LEU A 94 -16.40 -0.14 1.51
N SER A 95 -17.69 -0.33 1.25
CA SER A 95 -18.16 -0.92 -0.02
C SER A 95 -17.71 -0.08 -1.20
N ALA A 96 -17.84 1.25 -1.12
CA ALA A 96 -17.40 2.15 -2.19
C ALA A 96 -15.90 2.02 -2.50
N PHE A 97 -15.05 1.79 -1.49
CA PHE A 97 -13.63 1.48 -1.72
C PHE A 97 -13.39 0.10 -2.33
N ALA A 98 -14.20 -0.90 -1.95
CA ALA A 98 -14.07 -2.27 -2.45
C ALA A 98 -14.54 -2.39 -3.91
N ASP A 99 -15.57 -1.65 -4.30
CA ASP A 99 -16.15 -1.66 -5.66
C ASP A 99 -15.14 -1.19 -6.73
N ASP A 100 -14.26 -0.26 -6.38
CA ASP A 100 -13.23 0.28 -7.27
C ASP A 100 -11.88 -0.48 -7.20
N MET A 101 -11.82 -1.65 -6.53
CA MET A 101 -10.55 -2.36 -6.32
C MET A 101 -9.89 -2.83 -7.63
N ASP A 102 -10.69 -3.08 -8.68
CA ASP A 102 -10.20 -3.42 -10.02
C ASP A 102 -9.45 -2.25 -10.71
N ALA A 103 -9.66 -1.02 -10.25
CA ALA A 103 -8.93 0.16 -10.71
C ALA A 103 -7.62 0.40 -9.95
N THR A 104 -7.23 -0.52 -9.06
CA THR A 104 -6.00 -0.45 -8.30
C THR A 104 -4.90 -1.34 -8.88
N VAL A 105 -3.65 -1.00 -8.60
CA VAL A 105 -2.47 -1.79 -8.95
C VAL A 105 -1.82 -2.29 -7.68
N HIS A 106 -1.74 -3.62 -7.55
CA HIS A 106 -1.05 -4.28 -6.45
C HIS A 106 0.47 -4.35 -6.73
N PRO A 107 1.36 -4.02 -5.77
CA PRO A 107 2.82 -4.09 -5.93
C PRO A 107 3.39 -5.43 -6.42
N ARG A 108 2.74 -6.54 -6.05
CA ARG A 108 3.09 -7.89 -6.55
C ARG A 108 2.87 -8.10 -8.06
N LEU A 109 2.13 -7.22 -8.75
CA LEU A 109 2.00 -7.29 -10.21
C LEU A 109 3.33 -6.95 -10.92
N PHE A 110 4.26 -6.31 -10.22
CA PHE A 110 5.58 -5.98 -10.76
C PHE A 110 6.61 -7.04 -10.38
N ASN A 111 7.36 -7.49 -11.39
CA ASN A 111 8.42 -8.49 -11.25
C ASN A 111 9.64 -7.99 -10.46
N VAL A 112 9.76 -6.67 -10.31
CA VAL A 112 10.89 -6.01 -9.66
C VAL A 112 10.33 -4.99 -8.68
N GLN A 113 10.72 -5.11 -7.41
CA GLN A 113 10.51 -4.05 -6.43
C GLN A 113 11.60 -3.00 -6.60
N GLU A 114 11.23 -1.73 -6.55
CA GLU A 114 12.19 -0.63 -6.63
C GLU A 114 13.06 -0.58 -5.37
N HIS A 115 14.30 -0.13 -5.52
CA HIS A 115 15.24 -0.01 -4.41
C HIS A 115 14.80 1.10 -3.44
N SER A 116 14.89 0.86 -2.13
CA SER A 116 14.45 1.82 -1.10
C SER A 116 15.11 3.20 -1.25
N ALA A 117 16.40 3.25 -1.57
CA ALA A 117 17.12 4.50 -1.81
C ALA A 117 16.58 5.31 -3.01
N VAL A 118 16.01 4.64 -4.02
CA VAL A 118 15.39 5.31 -5.18
C VAL A 118 14.04 5.90 -4.77
N ILE A 119 13.24 5.15 -4.00
CA ILE A 119 11.96 5.62 -3.44
C ILE A 119 12.20 6.85 -2.54
N GLU A 120 13.18 6.77 -1.64
CA GLU A 120 13.53 7.88 -0.75
C GLU A 120 13.98 9.13 -1.54
N ALA A 121 14.79 8.96 -2.59
CA ALA A 121 15.21 10.06 -3.45
C ALA A 121 14.03 10.71 -4.18
N LEU A 122 13.05 9.90 -4.62
CA LEU A 122 11.81 10.40 -5.24
C LEU A 122 10.97 11.20 -4.23
N ASP A 123 10.76 10.65 -3.04
CA ASP A 123 9.92 11.28 -1.99
C ASP A 123 10.50 12.65 -1.58
N LYS A 124 11.80 12.71 -1.30
CA LYS A 124 12.51 13.97 -1.00
C LYS A 124 12.45 14.94 -2.16
N GLY A 125 12.64 14.44 -3.39
CA GLY A 125 12.56 15.25 -4.60
C GLY A 125 11.19 15.90 -4.79
N ILE A 126 10.10 15.15 -4.57
CA ILE A 126 8.73 15.70 -4.61
C ILE A 126 8.58 16.80 -3.57
N GLN A 127 9.08 16.61 -2.34
CA GLN A 127 9.05 17.65 -1.31
C GLN A 127 9.81 18.91 -1.75
N SER A 128 11.01 18.78 -2.32
CA SER A 128 11.80 19.90 -2.84
C SER A 128 11.10 20.64 -3.99
N ILE A 129 10.35 19.94 -4.85
CA ILE A 129 9.52 20.58 -5.89
C ILE A 129 8.43 21.42 -5.25
N LEU A 130 7.72 20.88 -4.25
CA LEU A 130 6.60 21.57 -3.61
C LEU A 130 7.03 22.85 -2.88
N ILE A 131 8.23 22.88 -2.30
CA ILE A 131 8.79 24.07 -1.62
C ILE A 131 9.59 24.99 -2.55
N GLY A 132 9.67 24.67 -3.85
CA GLY A 132 10.32 25.51 -4.86
C GLY A 132 11.86 25.44 -4.89
N GLU A 133 12.46 24.47 -4.18
CA GLU A 133 13.92 24.28 -4.15
C GLU A 133 14.46 23.53 -5.37
N ALA A 134 13.63 22.76 -6.07
CA ALA A 134 14.02 22.00 -7.24
C ALA A 134 12.95 22.00 -8.34
N THR A 135 13.39 21.85 -9.59
CA THR A 135 12.47 21.67 -10.73
C THR A 135 12.15 20.19 -10.93
N PRO A 136 11.00 19.83 -11.53
CA PRO A 136 10.67 18.45 -11.86
C PRO A 136 11.76 17.75 -12.70
N SER A 137 12.33 18.45 -13.69
CA SER A 137 13.38 17.91 -14.54
C SER A 137 14.67 17.60 -13.78
N LEU A 138 15.04 18.45 -12.81
CA LEU A 138 16.21 18.22 -11.97
C LEU A 138 16.03 16.99 -11.08
N VAL A 139 14.89 16.89 -10.40
CA VAL A 139 14.56 15.76 -9.54
C VAL A 139 14.53 14.45 -10.32
N ALA A 140 13.88 14.44 -11.50
CA ALA A 140 13.84 13.26 -12.36
C ALA A 140 15.24 12.75 -12.71
N LYS A 141 16.17 13.66 -13.03
CA LYS A 141 17.57 13.32 -13.29
C LYS A 141 18.23 12.73 -12.04
N GLN A 142 18.06 13.35 -10.88
CA GLN A 142 18.68 12.89 -9.62
C GLN A 142 18.19 11.49 -9.21
N VAL A 143 16.89 11.24 -9.30
CA VAL A 143 16.30 9.92 -9.03
C VAL A 143 16.87 8.87 -9.99
N GLN A 144 16.99 9.21 -11.28
CA GLN A 144 17.58 8.32 -12.27
C GLN A 144 19.05 8.02 -11.99
N ASP A 145 19.84 9.02 -11.57
CA ASP A 145 21.25 8.84 -11.20
C ASP A 145 21.38 7.88 -9.98
N VAL A 146 20.49 8.00 -8.98
CA VAL A 146 20.42 7.06 -7.84
C VAL A 146 20.07 5.66 -8.32
N LYS A 147 19.05 5.51 -9.16
CA LYS A 147 18.65 4.20 -9.70
C LYS A 147 19.78 3.51 -10.45
N GLN A 148 20.52 4.24 -11.28
CA GLN A 148 21.65 3.69 -12.01
C GLN A 148 22.74 3.19 -11.06
N ARG A 149 23.05 3.96 -10.00
CA ARG A 149 24.03 3.58 -8.98
C ARG A 149 23.63 2.30 -8.25
N GLU A 150 22.39 2.23 -7.77
CA GLU A 150 21.90 1.05 -7.02
C GLU A 150 21.81 -0.20 -7.90
N THR A 151 21.37 -0.06 -9.15
CA THR A 151 21.34 -1.16 -10.13
C THR A 151 22.75 -1.70 -10.39
N THR A 152 23.73 -0.81 -10.57
CA THR A 152 25.13 -1.18 -10.78
C THR A 152 25.71 -1.91 -9.57
N ARG A 153 25.47 -1.38 -8.35
CA ARG A 153 25.93 -2.00 -7.10
C ARG A 153 25.36 -3.42 -6.94
N ARG A 154 24.06 -3.59 -7.21
CA ARG A 154 23.41 -4.90 -7.13
C ARG A 154 24.01 -5.91 -8.11
N ALA A 155 24.22 -5.50 -9.37
CA ALA A 155 24.85 -6.35 -10.38
C ALA A 155 26.26 -6.81 -9.97
N GLN A 156 27.04 -5.93 -9.33
CA GLN A 156 28.36 -6.27 -8.78
C GLN A 156 28.27 -7.28 -7.64
N GLN A 157 27.32 -7.12 -6.72
CA GLN A 157 27.10 -8.06 -5.61
C GLN A 157 26.67 -9.44 -6.11
N ASP A 158 25.73 -9.49 -7.05
CA ASP A 158 25.25 -10.74 -7.65
C ASP A 158 26.40 -11.48 -8.37
N ALA A 159 27.26 -10.75 -9.09
CA ALA A 159 28.44 -11.33 -9.74
C ALA A 159 29.46 -11.89 -8.74
N MET A 160 29.65 -11.24 -7.58
CA MET A 160 30.54 -11.75 -6.53
C MET A 160 29.98 -13.02 -5.86
N HIS A 161 28.66 -13.10 -5.65
CA HIS A 161 28.03 -14.26 -5.04
C HIS A 161 27.99 -15.49 -5.97
N ALA A 162 27.97 -15.28 -7.29
CA ALA A 162 27.98 -16.38 -8.27
C ALA A 162 29.37 -17.07 -8.42
N VAL A 163 30.43 -16.51 -7.82
CA VAL A 163 31.80 -17.03 -7.89
C VAL A 163 32.15 -17.93 -6.69
N HIS A 164 31.24 -18.09 -5.72
CA HIS A 164 31.36 -18.94 -4.54
C HIS A 164 30.33 -20.07 -4.52
#